data_AF-A0A8T5R9C4-F1
#
_entry.id   AF-A0A8T5R9C4-F1
#
_cell.length_a   1.000
_cell.length_b   1.000
_cell.length_c   1.000
_cell.angle_alpha   90.00
_cell.angle_beta   90.00
_cell.angle_gamma   90.00
#
_symmetry.space_group_name_H-M   'P 1'
#
loop_
_entity.id
_entity.type
_entity.pdbx_description
1 polymer ?
#
loop_
_entity_poly.entity_id
_entity_poly.type
_entity_poly.pdbx_seq_one_letter_code
_entity_poly.pdbx_strand_id
1 'polypeptide(L)'
;MSEIQETDVMMRIAAIASGIIVLIEAVLKIAGVSLAVWGWGAIGGAVALLLAILVILLGIRPIHYTPVFLGILGVGVIVFGVLIGGIIIIVATLLGAIT
;
A
#
# COMPACT_ATOMS: atom_id res chain seq x y z
N MET A 1 14.75 21.61 2.75
CA MET A 1 14.24 21.61 1.37
C MET A 1 12.99 22.48 1.36
N SER A 2 12.22 22.64 0.27
CA SER A 2 10.88 23.22 0.42
C SER A 2 9.98 22.21 1.13
N GLU A 3 9.01 22.65 1.94
CA GLU A 3 8.10 21.75 2.67
C GLU A 3 7.36 20.77 1.74
N ILE A 4 7.00 21.24 0.54
CA ILE A 4 6.37 20.44 -0.52
C ILE A 4 7.27 19.26 -0.94
N GLN A 5 8.58 19.51 -1.06
CA GLN A 5 9.54 18.48 -1.44
C GLN A 5 9.78 17.46 -0.31
N GLU A 6 9.71 17.89 0.95
CA GLU A 6 9.87 17.00 2.12
C GLU A 6 8.67 16.05 2.25
N THR A 7 7.45 16.56 2.08
CA THR A 7 6.25 15.73 2.18
C THR A 7 6.12 14.75 1.01
N ASP A 8 6.56 15.11 -0.21
CA ASP A 8 6.64 14.15 -1.34
C ASP A 8 7.62 12.99 -1.04
N VAL A 9 8.78 13.30 -0.45
CA VAL A 9 9.74 12.27 -0.02
C VAL A 9 9.14 11.38 1.06
N MET A 10 8.44 11.94 2.03
CA MET A 10 7.77 11.19 3.10
C MET A 10 6.67 10.27 2.56
N MET A 11 5.85 10.74 1.62
CA MET A 11 4.85 9.91 0.92
C MET A 11 5.54 8.71 0.27
N ARG A 12 6.62 8.94 -0.48
CA ARG A 12 7.31 7.88 -1.22
C ARG A 12 7.91 6.83 -0.28
N ILE A 13 8.53 7.24 0.81
CA ILE A 13 9.05 6.34 1.83
C ILE A 13 7.91 5.53 2.46
N ALA A 14 6.80 6.19 2.83
CA ALA A 14 5.63 5.52 3.39
C ALA A 14 5.01 4.52 2.42
N ALA A 15 4.94 4.83 1.12
CA ALA A 15 4.47 3.92 0.08
C ALA A 15 5.37 2.68 -0.05
N ILE A 16 6.70 2.85 -0.08
CA ILE A 16 7.64 1.71 -0.15
C ILE A 16 7.53 0.84 1.11
N ALA A 17 7.58 1.47 2.29
CA ALA A 17 7.51 0.75 3.57
C ALA A 17 6.18 -0.02 3.71
N SER A 18 5.06 0.62 3.37
CA SER A 18 3.74 -0.03 3.40
C SER A 18 3.64 -1.16 2.38
N GLY A 19 4.16 -0.99 1.17
CA GLY A 19 4.21 -2.06 0.16
C GLY A 19 4.97 -3.30 0.66
N ILE A 20 6.07 -3.12 1.39
CA ILE A 20 6.80 -4.24 2.03
C ILE A 20 5.93 -4.91 3.11
N ILE A 21 5.21 -4.14 3.93
CA ILE A 21 4.30 -4.68 4.94
C ILE A 21 3.17 -5.47 4.28
N VAL A 22 2.60 -4.98 3.17
CA VAL A 22 1.58 -5.70 2.40
C VAL A 22 2.14 -7.01 1.87
N LEU A 23 3.38 -7.05 1.36
CA LEU A 23 4.01 -8.31 0.93
C LEU A 23 4.05 -9.33 2.08
N ILE A 24 4.49 -8.91 3.26
CA ILE A 24 4.57 -9.78 4.44
C ILE A 24 3.18 -10.28 4.84
N GLU A 25 2.20 -9.39 5.00
CA GLU A 25 0.82 -9.76 5.35
C GLU A 25 0.17 -10.66 4.30
N ALA A 26 0.44 -10.44 3.02
CA ALA A 26 -0.09 -11.26 1.93
C ALA A 26 0.50 -12.67 1.95
N VAL A 27 1.81 -12.83 2.22
CA VAL A 27 2.44 -14.14 2.41
C VAL A 27 1.85 -14.86 3.62
N LEU A 28 1.70 -14.17 4.75
CA LEU A 28 1.07 -14.73 5.95
C LEU A 28 -0.37 -15.18 5.66
N LYS A 29 -1.14 -14.37 4.93
CA LYS A 29 -2.51 -14.70 4.53
C LYS A 29 -2.56 -15.97 3.67
N ILE A 30 -1.63 -16.12 2.72
CA ILE A 30 -1.51 -17.34 1.90
C ILE A 30 -1.18 -18.56 2.78
N ALA A 31 -0.38 -18.38 3.82
CA ALA A 31 -0.07 -19.40 4.82
C ALA A 31 -1.22 -19.67 5.82
N GLY A 32 -2.37 -19.02 5.67
CA GLY A 32 -3.54 -19.17 6.54
C GLY A 32 -3.52 -18.32 7.81
N VAL A 33 -2.52 -17.44 7.97
CA VAL A 33 -2.40 -16.52 9.10
C VAL A 33 -2.81 -15.13 8.64
N SER A 34 -4.02 -14.70 8.99
CA SER A 34 -4.53 -13.39 8.57
C SER A 34 -5.13 -12.63 9.76
N LEU A 35 -4.82 -11.33 9.82
CA LEU A 35 -5.43 -10.40 10.78
C LEU A 35 -6.85 -10.03 10.37
N ALA A 36 -7.14 -10.04 9.06
CA ALA A 36 -8.47 -9.78 8.53
C ALA A 36 -9.25 -11.10 8.43
N VAL A 37 -10.41 -11.14 9.07
CA VAL A 37 -11.35 -12.29 8.98
C VAL A 37 -12.02 -12.35 7.60
N TRP A 38 -11.95 -11.26 6.82
CA TRP A 38 -12.44 -11.18 5.45
C TRP A 38 -11.32 -11.32 4.42
N GLY A 39 -11.72 -11.29 3.15
CA GLY A 39 -10.83 -11.46 2.01
C GLY A 39 -10.83 -12.90 1.52
N TRP A 40 -10.42 -13.08 0.27
CA TRP A 40 -10.64 -14.29 -0.53
C TRP A 40 -9.59 -15.37 -0.22
N GLY A 41 -9.24 -15.54 1.07
CA GLY A 41 -8.19 -16.45 1.54
C GLY A 41 -6.86 -16.28 0.79
N ALA A 42 -6.30 -17.40 0.33
CA ALA A 42 -5.05 -17.42 -0.43
C ALA A 42 -5.13 -16.67 -1.77
N ILE A 43 -6.29 -16.65 -2.44
CA ILE A 43 -6.49 -15.90 -3.68
C ILE A 43 -6.38 -14.40 -3.40
N GLY A 44 -7.03 -13.94 -2.33
CA GLY A 44 -6.92 -12.55 -1.87
C GLY A 44 -5.47 -12.18 -1.54
N GLY A 45 -4.73 -13.08 -0.88
CA GLY A 45 -3.30 -12.91 -0.63
C GLY A 45 -2.47 -12.80 -1.92
N ALA A 46 -2.71 -13.67 -2.90
CA ALA A 46 -2.00 -13.63 -4.18
C ALA A 46 -2.25 -12.32 -4.96
N VAL A 47 -3.49 -11.83 -4.96
CA VAL A 47 -3.81 -10.53 -5.57
C VAL A 47 -3.16 -9.39 -4.79
N ALA A 48 -3.18 -9.43 -3.46
CA ALA A 48 -2.52 -8.43 -2.63
C ALA A 48 -1.00 -8.37 -2.85
N LEU A 49 -0.33 -9.49 -3.16
CA LEU A 49 1.08 -9.49 -3.57
C LEU A 49 1.31 -8.66 -4.82
N LEU A 50 0.46 -8.81 -5.85
CA LEU A 50 0.57 -8.03 -7.08
C LEU A 50 0.35 -6.55 -6.82
N LEU A 51 -0.65 -6.20 -6.01
CA LEU A 51 -0.92 -4.81 -5.61
C LEU A 51 0.25 -4.21 -4.82
N ALA A 52 0.88 -4.98 -3.92
CA ALA A 52 2.04 -4.54 -3.17
C ALA A 52 3.20 -4.13 -4.07
N ILE A 53 3.46 -4.91 -5.13
CA ILE A 53 4.51 -4.57 -6.11
C ILE A 53 4.18 -3.23 -6.78
N LEU A 54 2.93 -3.00 -7.17
CA LEU A 54 2.52 -1.72 -7.77
C LEU A 54 2.71 -0.53 -6.82
N VAL A 55 2.36 -0.72 -5.54
CA VAL A 55 2.56 0.30 -4.49
C VAL A 55 4.05 0.65 -4.34
N ILE A 56 4.93 -0.36 -4.28
CA ILE A 56 6.39 -0.16 -4.19
C ILE A 56 6.90 0.58 -5.43
N LEU A 57 6.48 0.17 -6.63
CA LEU A 57 6.89 0.81 -7.88
C LEU A 57 6.49 2.29 -7.92
N LEU A 58 5.28 2.63 -7.45
CA LEU A 58 4.82 4.02 -7.34
C LEU A 58 5.64 4.83 -6.32
N GLY A 59 6.05 4.23 -5.21
CA GLY A 59 6.93 4.91 -4.25
C GLY A 59 8.34 5.16 -4.82
N ILE A 60 8.91 4.20 -5.54
CA ILE A 60 10.22 4.33 -6.19
C ILE A 60 10.17 5.39 -7.29
N ARG A 61 9.20 5.27 -8.20
CA ARG A 61 9.04 6.15 -9.36
C ARG A 61 7.64 6.77 -9.37
N PRO A 62 7.44 7.88 -8.65
CA PRO A 62 6.15 8.55 -8.61
C PRO A 62 5.79 9.12 -9.99
N ILE A 63 4.50 9.09 -10.28
CA ILE A 63 3.83 9.75 -11.40
C ILE A 63 2.97 10.91 -10.88
N HIS A 64 2.44 11.74 -11.77
CA HIS A 64 1.69 12.95 -11.39
C HIS A 64 0.49 12.66 -10.46
N TYR A 65 -0.19 11.54 -10.66
CA TYR A 65 -1.37 11.15 -9.87
C TYR A 65 -1.06 10.08 -8.81
N THR A 66 0.20 9.97 -8.36
CA THR A 66 0.63 8.95 -7.38
C THR A 66 -0.27 8.86 -6.15
N PRO A 67 -0.67 9.98 -5.48
CA PRO A 67 -1.53 9.90 -4.32
C PRO A 67 -2.86 9.20 -4.63
N VAL A 68 -3.50 9.55 -5.74
CA VAL A 68 -4.78 8.95 -6.14
C VAL A 68 -4.62 7.46 -6.42
N PHE A 69 -3.57 7.05 -7.12
CA PHE A 69 -3.29 5.64 -7.38
C PHE A 69 -2.98 4.86 -6.10
N LEU A 70 -2.18 5.43 -5.19
CA LEU A 70 -1.94 4.83 -3.87
C LEU A 70 -3.27 4.65 -3.13
N GLY A 71 -4.18 5.61 -3.18
CA GLY A 71 -5.48 5.51 -2.52
C GLY A 71 -6.30 4.33 -3.05
N ILE A 72 -6.40 4.20 -4.37
CA ILE A 72 -7.10 3.09 -5.03
C ILE A 72 -6.46 1.76 -4.67
N LEU A 73 -5.13 1.67 -4.72
CA LEU A 73 -4.40 0.46 -4.39
C LEU A 73 -4.56 0.09 -2.91
N GLY A 74 -4.51 1.05 -2.00
CA GLY A 74 -4.71 0.85 -0.57
C GLY A 74 -6.10 0.30 -0.25
N VAL A 75 -7.15 0.87 -0.85
CA VAL A 75 -8.52 0.34 -0.74
C VAL A 75 -8.58 -1.08 -1.29
N GLY A 76 -7.99 -1.33 -2.47
CA GLY A 76 -7.92 -2.67 -3.06
C GLY A 76 -7.27 -3.69 -2.13
N VAL A 77 -6.11 -3.36 -1.56
CA VAL A 77 -5.38 -4.20 -0.59
C VAL A 77 -6.25 -4.55 0.62
N ILE A 78 -6.99 -3.58 1.17
CA ILE A 78 -7.91 -3.79 2.31
C ILE A 78 -9.07 -4.72 1.90
N VAL A 79 -9.66 -4.52 0.73
CA VAL A 79 -10.75 -5.37 0.21
C VAL A 79 -10.28 -6.82 0.04
N PHE A 80 -9.04 -7.05 -0.40
CA PHE A 80 -8.45 -8.39 -0.49
C PHE A 80 -8.00 -8.96 0.86
N GLY A 81 -8.19 -8.23 1.95
CA GLY A 81 -8.02 -8.71 3.32
C GLY A 81 -6.58 -8.63 3.82
N VAL A 82 -5.82 -7.63 3.37
CA VAL A 82 -4.54 -7.21 3.98
C VAL A 82 -4.76 -5.85 4.64
N LEU A 83 -4.62 -5.78 5.96
CA LEU A 83 -5.18 -4.68 6.74
C LEU A 83 -4.14 -3.62 7.06
N ILE A 84 -3.04 -3.98 7.71
CA ILE A 84 -2.09 -3.00 8.27
C ILE A 84 -1.41 -2.24 7.12
N GLY A 85 -0.83 -2.95 6.16
CA GLY A 85 -0.20 -2.36 5.00
C GLY A 85 -1.18 -1.54 4.17
N GLY A 86 -2.42 -2.01 4.03
CA GLY A 86 -3.50 -1.27 3.36
C GLY A 86 -3.80 0.07 4.02
N ILE A 87 -3.92 0.11 5.35
CA ILE A 87 -4.14 1.36 6.11
C ILE A 87 -2.95 2.32 5.94
N ILE A 88 -1.72 1.83 6.01
CA ILE A 88 -0.53 2.69 5.86
C ILE A 88 -0.46 3.28 4.44
N ILE A 89 -0.91 2.55 3.40
CA ILE A 89 -1.03 3.10 2.04
C ILE A 89 -2.05 4.25 2.00
N ILE A 90 -3.18 4.12 2.70
CA ILE A 90 -4.17 5.22 2.79
C ILE A 90 -3.55 6.44 3.50
N VAL A 91 -2.77 6.23 4.56
CA VAL A 91 -2.04 7.33 5.21
C VAL A 91 -1.03 7.97 4.25
N ALA A 92 -0.25 7.17 3.52
CA ALA A 92 0.68 7.68 2.49
C ALA A 92 -0.05 8.50 1.41
N THR A 93 -1.24 8.05 1.02
CA THR A 93 -2.10 8.77 0.07
C THR A 93 -2.50 10.14 0.58
N LEU A 94 -2.93 10.23 1.84
CA LEU A 94 -3.31 11.49 2.46
C LEU A 94 -2.12 12.44 2.55
N LEU A 95 -0.92 11.93 2.88
CA LEU A 95 0.31 12.72 2.89
C LEU A 95 0.65 13.30 1.52
N GLY A 96 0.47 12.52 0.45
CA GLY A 96 0.69 13.00 -0.91
C GLY A 96 -0.42 13.89 -1.48
N ALA A 97 -1.62 13.82 -0.94
CA ALA A 97 -2.76 14.62 -1.42
C ALA A 97 -2.79 16.03 -0.83
N ILE A 98 -2.08 16.26 0.29
CA ILE A 98 -1.97 17.57 0.96
C ILE A 98 -0.77 18.40 0.48
N THR A 99 0.02 17.89 -0.46
CA THR A 99 1.17 18.56 -1.10
C THR A 99 0.84 19.10 -2.46
#